data_AF-A0A161Y9J8-F1
#
_entry.id   AF-A0A161Y9J8-F1
#
_cell.length_a   1.000
_cell.length_b   1.000
_cell.length_c   1.000
_cell.angle_alpha   90.00
_cell.angle_beta   90.00
_cell.angle_gamma   90.00
#
_symmetry.space_group_name_H-M   'P 1'
#
loop_
_entity.id
_entity.type
_entity.pdbx_description
1 polymer ?
#
loop_
_entity_poly.entity_id
_entity_poly.type
_entity_poly.pdbx_seq_one_letter_code
_entity_poly.pdbx_strand_id
1 'polypeptide(L)'
;MARKTILAFSQNTPLQPDYNYIEGFLVGLATLGTEVRVDEWLVNIFGDYQSIDRYQLESLIELSEQCKVAVAKSTYKLPKQCVLSKNDIAKSLDEGAPLPKFCTGFITGLSTALNDLELSAERKEAIVATQAVFAGFTSLDRAKLTFSYSEPTRTFEQEALLAKRRLASTIHSLSDMLSMSPFDFDAFADSEFEGFDYSEFSDEELDAKDDAVRLLLQLDDANDLDLFDEFLNVEEQTFITPAFKKQNEGHFWLIHETRPYMAVRFHKARLLFESNQFQQTCTELEELLKLNPNDNQACRYLYANCLVMLKQWDKLKALLSEYEEGGIFMKSAEVLMQFALGGESAELNVIKQSLIKANKHFVKILTGQEKVKLPEVLGYTLGSKEEVITYIEMGGKKAWLSVEGSLFWLRNKKK
;
A
#
# COMPACT_ATOMS: atom_id res chain seq x y z
N MET A 1 -30.98 -4.98 -20.94
CA MET A 1 -31.88 -6.09 -21.30
C MET A 1 -31.55 -7.32 -20.45
N ALA A 2 -30.27 -7.73 -20.38
CA ALA A 2 -29.75 -8.83 -19.56
C ALA A 2 -30.22 -8.87 -18.09
N ARG A 3 -30.13 -7.76 -17.34
CA ARG A 3 -30.57 -7.71 -15.92
C ARG A 3 -32.03 -8.13 -15.70
N LYS A 4 -32.94 -7.77 -16.62
CA LYS A 4 -34.37 -8.13 -16.51
C LYS A 4 -34.57 -9.62 -16.80
N THR A 5 -33.85 -10.15 -17.79
CA THR A 5 -33.86 -11.58 -18.14
C THR A 5 -33.37 -12.44 -17.00
N ILE A 6 -32.24 -12.07 -16.38
CA ILE A 6 -31.65 -12.78 -15.24
C ILE A 6 -32.61 -12.82 -14.05
N LEU A 7 -33.25 -11.69 -13.73
CA LEU A 7 -34.22 -11.62 -12.63
C LEU A 7 -35.50 -12.43 -12.93
N ALA A 8 -35.96 -12.48 -14.18
CA ALA A 8 -37.09 -13.30 -14.57
C ALA A 8 -36.80 -14.80 -14.42
N PHE A 9 -35.57 -15.23 -14.73
CA PHE A 9 -35.14 -16.59 -14.43
C PHE A 9 -35.11 -16.84 -12.92
N SER A 10 -34.41 -15.97 -12.16
CA SER A 10 -34.27 -16.08 -10.70
C SER A 10 -35.62 -16.30 -9.97
N GLN A 11 -36.67 -15.55 -10.35
CA GLN A 11 -38.00 -15.67 -9.74
C GLN A 11 -38.64 -17.06 -9.87
N ASN A 12 -38.21 -17.86 -10.86
CA ASN A 12 -38.70 -19.21 -11.11
C ASN A 12 -37.78 -20.31 -10.51
N THR A 13 -36.82 -19.92 -9.67
CA THR A 13 -35.86 -20.84 -9.04
C THR A 13 -36.16 -21.00 -7.55
N PRO A 14 -35.76 -22.10 -6.90
CA PRO A 14 -35.98 -22.31 -5.47
C PRO A 14 -35.38 -21.21 -4.57
N LEU A 15 -34.18 -20.72 -4.88
CA LEU A 15 -33.46 -19.76 -4.01
C LEU A 15 -33.81 -18.28 -4.28
N GLN A 16 -34.39 -17.97 -5.45
CA GLN A 16 -34.82 -16.62 -5.86
C GLN A 16 -33.82 -15.48 -5.54
N PRO A 17 -32.51 -15.64 -5.85
CA PRO A 17 -31.51 -14.64 -5.49
C PRO A 17 -31.77 -13.30 -6.21
N ASP A 18 -31.52 -12.20 -5.51
CA ASP A 18 -31.58 -10.88 -6.14
C ASP A 18 -30.34 -10.64 -7.04
N TYR A 19 -30.43 -9.63 -7.90
CA TYR A 19 -29.37 -9.35 -8.86
C TYR A 19 -28.01 -9.01 -8.21
N ASN A 20 -27.99 -8.34 -7.04
CA ASN A 20 -26.74 -7.99 -6.39
C ASN A 20 -26.05 -9.24 -5.83
N TYR A 21 -26.82 -10.18 -5.29
CA TYR A 21 -26.28 -11.48 -4.88
C TYR A 21 -25.68 -12.23 -6.06
N ILE A 22 -26.40 -12.32 -7.19
CA ILE A 22 -25.91 -13.00 -8.41
C ILE A 22 -24.62 -12.34 -8.91
N GLU A 23 -24.60 -11.01 -9.01
CA GLU A 23 -23.41 -10.27 -9.44
C GLU A 23 -22.24 -10.47 -8.48
N GLY A 24 -22.48 -10.38 -7.16
CA GLY A 24 -21.47 -10.63 -6.13
C GLY A 24 -20.86 -12.02 -6.27
N PHE A 25 -21.69 -13.05 -6.41
CA PHE A 25 -21.25 -14.43 -6.59
C PHE A 25 -20.35 -14.59 -7.81
N LEU A 26 -20.77 -14.07 -8.97
CA LEU A 26 -20.00 -14.15 -10.21
C LEU A 26 -18.67 -13.38 -10.11
N VAL A 27 -18.64 -12.26 -9.38
CA VAL A 27 -17.39 -11.54 -9.09
C VAL A 27 -16.48 -12.35 -8.17
N GLY A 28 -17.05 -13.06 -7.18
CA GLY A 28 -16.30 -13.99 -6.33
C GLY A 28 -15.61 -15.08 -7.15
N LEU A 29 -16.36 -15.73 -8.04
CA LEU A 29 -15.80 -16.71 -8.99
C LEU A 29 -14.73 -16.09 -9.90
N ALA A 30 -14.99 -14.91 -10.46
CA ALA A 30 -14.03 -14.21 -11.31
C ALA A 30 -12.72 -13.89 -10.58
N THR A 31 -12.78 -13.64 -9.27
CA THR A 31 -11.61 -13.35 -8.43
C THR A 31 -10.73 -14.58 -8.23
N LEU A 32 -11.30 -15.78 -8.21
CA LEU A 32 -10.54 -17.02 -8.04
C LEU A 32 -9.70 -17.36 -9.28
N GLY A 33 -10.06 -16.86 -10.47
CA GLY A 33 -9.38 -17.18 -11.73
C GLY A 33 -9.57 -18.62 -12.22
N THR A 34 -10.21 -19.49 -11.43
CA THR A 34 -10.50 -20.89 -11.75
C THR A 34 -11.72 -21.03 -12.65
N GLU A 35 -11.64 -21.85 -13.69
CA GLU A 35 -12.81 -22.21 -14.50
C GLU A 35 -13.73 -23.18 -13.75
N VAL A 36 -14.75 -22.64 -13.09
CA VAL A 36 -15.85 -23.43 -12.52
C VAL A 36 -16.88 -23.72 -13.61
N ARG A 37 -17.32 -24.98 -13.69
CA ARG A 37 -18.32 -25.39 -14.68
C ARG A 37 -19.65 -24.65 -14.48
N VAL A 38 -20.28 -24.30 -15.60
CA VAL A 38 -21.52 -23.50 -15.60
C VAL A 38 -22.67 -24.19 -14.87
N ASP A 39 -22.82 -25.49 -15.01
CA ASP A 39 -23.83 -26.26 -14.31
C ASP A 39 -23.66 -26.24 -12.78
N GLU A 40 -22.42 -26.25 -12.29
CA GLU A 40 -22.12 -26.26 -10.86
C GLU A 40 -22.43 -24.93 -10.18
N TRP A 41 -21.98 -23.82 -10.77
CA TRP A 41 -22.25 -22.52 -10.18
C TRP A 41 -23.70 -22.04 -10.37
N LEU A 42 -24.41 -22.50 -11.41
CA LEU A 42 -25.84 -22.22 -11.54
C LEU A 42 -26.64 -22.85 -10.39
N VAL A 43 -26.35 -24.11 -10.02
CA VAL A 43 -27.02 -24.77 -8.90
C VAL A 43 -26.70 -24.07 -7.57
N ASN A 44 -25.46 -23.61 -7.38
CA ASN A 44 -25.09 -22.86 -6.17
C ASN A 44 -25.83 -21.52 -6.02
N ILE A 45 -26.12 -20.84 -7.12
CA ILE A 45 -26.83 -19.55 -7.10
C ILE A 45 -28.35 -19.76 -6.99
N PHE A 46 -28.91 -20.69 -7.75
CA PHE A 46 -30.35 -20.79 -7.98
C PHE A 46 -31.03 -21.98 -7.29
N GLY A 47 -30.26 -22.96 -6.82
CA GLY A 47 -30.77 -24.25 -6.35
C GLY A 47 -31.17 -25.18 -7.49
N ASP A 48 -31.86 -26.28 -7.17
CA ASP A 48 -32.33 -27.25 -8.17
C ASP A 48 -33.50 -26.68 -9.00
N TYR A 49 -33.16 -25.94 -10.06
CA TYR A 49 -34.12 -25.33 -10.98
C TYR A 49 -34.59 -26.34 -12.05
N GLN A 50 -35.83 -26.19 -12.54
CA GLN A 50 -36.43 -27.15 -13.49
C GLN A 50 -35.88 -27.03 -14.91
N SER A 51 -35.75 -25.79 -15.41
CA SER A 51 -35.24 -25.51 -16.75
C SER A 51 -34.76 -24.07 -16.86
N ILE A 52 -33.72 -23.83 -17.65
CA ILE A 52 -33.27 -22.51 -18.05
C ILE A 52 -33.36 -22.39 -19.58
N ASP A 53 -33.94 -21.31 -20.08
CA ASP A 53 -33.98 -21.08 -21.53
C ASP A 53 -32.64 -20.54 -22.06
N ARG A 54 -32.43 -20.63 -23.38
CA ARG A 54 -31.19 -20.22 -24.02
C ARG A 54 -30.85 -18.75 -23.78
N TYR A 55 -31.84 -17.86 -23.81
CA TYR A 55 -31.63 -16.41 -23.68
C TYR A 55 -31.31 -16.01 -22.23
N GLN A 56 -31.91 -16.69 -21.26
CA GLN A 56 -31.58 -16.58 -19.85
C GLN A 56 -30.14 -17.04 -19.58
N LEU A 57 -29.76 -18.20 -20.12
CA LEU A 57 -28.41 -18.73 -19.99
C LEU A 57 -27.37 -17.81 -20.65
N GLU A 58 -27.62 -17.35 -21.88
CA GLU A 58 -26.75 -16.39 -22.58
C GLU A 58 -26.55 -15.10 -21.76
N SER A 59 -27.62 -14.57 -21.16
CA SER A 59 -27.54 -13.36 -20.32
C SER A 59 -26.67 -13.55 -19.06
N LEU A 60 -26.72 -14.74 -18.44
CA LEU A 60 -25.91 -15.08 -17.26
C LEU A 60 -24.44 -15.28 -17.61
N ILE A 61 -24.17 -15.98 -18.72
CA ILE A 61 -22.81 -16.19 -19.21
C ILE A 61 -22.18 -14.84 -19.59
N GLU A 62 -22.92 -13.97 -20.28
CA GLU A 62 -22.44 -12.63 -20.64
C GLU A 62 -22.06 -11.83 -19.39
N LEU A 63 -22.88 -11.87 -18.34
CA LEU A 63 -22.56 -11.21 -17.07
C LEU A 63 -21.31 -11.79 -16.41
N SER A 64 -21.18 -13.13 -16.38
CA SER A 64 -20.01 -13.82 -15.86
C SER A 64 -18.72 -13.41 -16.59
N GLU A 65 -18.75 -13.39 -17.92
CA GLU A 65 -17.59 -12.97 -18.74
C GLU A 65 -17.25 -11.50 -18.53
N GLN A 66 -18.25 -10.62 -18.39
CA GLN A 66 -18.02 -9.22 -18.04
C GLN A 66 -17.33 -9.08 -16.67
N CYS A 67 -17.74 -9.85 -15.66
CA CYS A 67 -17.09 -9.88 -14.35
C CYS A 67 -15.64 -10.34 -14.47
N LYS A 68 -15.36 -11.47 -15.14
CA LYS A 68 -14.01 -12.00 -15.37
C LYS A 68 -13.09 -10.96 -16.02
N VAL A 69 -13.53 -10.34 -17.12
CA VAL A 69 -12.74 -9.32 -17.83
C VAL A 69 -12.50 -8.09 -16.97
N ALA A 70 -13.51 -7.66 -16.20
CA ALA A 70 -13.39 -6.47 -15.37
C ALA A 70 -12.43 -6.68 -14.19
N VAL A 71 -12.45 -7.88 -13.57
CA VAL A 71 -11.57 -8.26 -12.46
C VAL A 71 -10.14 -8.48 -12.95
N ALA A 72 -9.93 -9.27 -14.01
CA ALA A 72 -8.59 -9.54 -14.57
C ALA A 72 -7.86 -8.28 -15.11
N LYS A 73 -8.60 -7.22 -15.47
CA LYS A 73 -8.02 -5.92 -15.89
C LYS A 73 -7.93 -4.90 -14.76
N SER A 74 -8.27 -5.29 -13.53
CA SER A 74 -8.35 -4.41 -12.37
C SER A 74 -9.25 -3.17 -12.58
N THR A 75 -10.30 -3.32 -13.38
CA THR A 75 -11.24 -2.23 -13.75
C THR A 75 -12.62 -2.34 -13.09
N TYR A 76 -12.92 -3.46 -12.43
CA TYR A 76 -14.18 -3.68 -11.72
C TYR A 76 -14.45 -2.57 -10.69
N LYS A 77 -15.72 -2.16 -10.62
CA LYS A 77 -16.25 -1.20 -9.65
C LYS A 77 -17.53 -1.77 -9.06
N LEU A 78 -17.72 -1.61 -7.75
CA LEU A 78 -18.94 -2.03 -7.08
C LEU A 78 -20.19 -1.41 -7.71
N PRO A 79 -21.33 -2.12 -7.67
CA PRO A 79 -22.60 -1.59 -8.17
C PRO A 79 -22.95 -0.28 -7.48
N LYS A 80 -23.44 0.71 -8.24
CA LYS A 80 -23.77 2.04 -7.70
C LYS A 80 -24.78 2.00 -6.54
N GLN A 81 -25.62 0.97 -6.49
CA GLN A 81 -26.59 0.76 -5.42
C GLN A 81 -25.98 0.19 -4.12
N CYS A 82 -24.75 -0.35 -4.16
CA CYS A 82 -24.01 -0.86 -2.99
C CYS A 82 -23.35 0.29 -2.21
N VAL A 83 -24.19 1.16 -1.63
CA VAL A 83 -23.78 2.34 -0.85
C VAL A 83 -23.77 2.01 0.64
N LEU A 84 -22.80 2.57 1.36
CA LEU A 84 -22.83 2.64 2.82
C LEU A 84 -23.07 4.10 3.22
N SER A 85 -24.26 4.42 3.72
CA SER A 85 -24.63 5.78 4.11
C SER A 85 -23.85 6.21 5.35
N LYS A 86 -23.26 7.40 5.31
CA LYS A 86 -22.57 7.99 6.47
C LYS A 86 -23.52 8.41 7.60
N ASN A 87 -24.80 8.62 7.27
CA ASN A 87 -25.79 9.12 8.21
C ASN A 87 -26.67 8.00 8.79
N ASP A 88 -26.70 6.84 8.13
CA ASP A 88 -27.56 5.71 8.49
C ASP A 88 -26.94 4.41 7.98
N ILE A 89 -25.90 3.96 8.69
CA ILE A 89 -25.18 2.73 8.35
C ILE A 89 -26.09 1.51 8.53
N ALA A 90 -26.92 1.50 9.57
CA ALA A 90 -27.84 0.40 9.87
C ALA A 90 -28.74 0.09 8.66
N LYS A 91 -29.43 1.10 8.12
CA LYS A 91 -30.29 0.94 6.94
C LYS A 91 -29.55 0.45 5.70
N SER A 92 -28.28 0.83 5.55
CA SER A 92 -27.44 0.40 4.43
C SER A 92 -27.02 -1.08 4.54
N LEU A 93 -27.12 -1.64 5.74
CA LEU A 93 -26.75 -3.00 6.09
C LEU A 93 -27.98 -3.89 6.44
N ASP A 94 -29.19 -3.41 6.16
CA ASP A 94 -30.41 -4.22 6.26
C ASP A 94 -30.35 -5.42 5.31
N GLU A 95 -30.97 -6.53 5.67
CA GLU A 95 -30.90 -7.80 4.93
C GLU A 95 -31.30 -7.70 3.45
N GLY A 96 -32.25 -6.79 3.12
CA GLY A 96 -32.71 -6.53 1.77
C GLY A 96 -31.91 -5.47 1.00
N ALA A 97 -30.93 -4.82 1.63
CA ALA A 97 -30.15 -3.77 1.01
C ALA A 97 -29.14 -4.35 0.00
N PRO A 98 -28.81 -3.59 -1.07
CA PRO A 98 -27.93 -4.10 -2.12
C PRO A 98 -26.53 -4.52 -1.67
N LEU A 99 -25.95 -3.82 -0.69
CA LEU A 99 -24.58 -4.05 -0.23
C LEU A 99 -24.44 -5.40 0.51
N PRO A 100 -25.26 -5.72 1.54
CA PRO A 100 -25.27 -7.04 2.15
C PRO A 100 -25.49 -8.19 1.17
N LYS A 101 -26.44 -8.03 0.24
CA LYS A 101 -26.71 -9.04 -0.79
C LYS A 101 -25.50 -9.30 -1.69
N PHE A 102 -24.86 -8.24 -2.16
CA PHE A 102 -23.62 -8.34 -2.93
C PHE A 102 -22.51 -9.04 -2.16
N CYS A 103 -22.24 -8.60 -0.92
CA CYS A 103 -21.19 -9.17 -0.09
C CYS A 103 -21.44 -10.63 0.25
N THR A 104 -22.70 -11.01 0.50
CA THR A 104 -23.08 -12.41 0.74
C THR A 104 -22.82 -13.25 -0.50
N GLY A 105 -23.27 -12.80 -1.67
CA GLY A 105 -23.00 -13.49 -2.94
C GLY A 105 -21.51 -13.67 -3.19
N PHE A 106 -20.73 -12.60 -3.01
CA PHE A 106 -19.27 -12.62 -3.19
C PHE A 106 -18.57 -13.62 -2.28
N ILE A 107 -18.93 -13.66 -0.99
CA ILE A 107 -18.38 -14.65 -0.04
C ILE A 107 -18.71 -16.07 -0.50
N THR A 108 -19.96 -16.33 -0.89
CA THR A 108 -20.38 -17.66 -1.38
C THR A 108 -19.61 -18.06 -2.64
N GLY A 109 -19.38 -17.10 -3.56
CA GLY A 109 -18.58 -17.33 -4.75
C GLY A 109 -17.12 -17.67 -4.43
N LEU A 110 -16.50 -17.00 -3.47
CA LEU A 110 -15.14 -17.33 -3.01
C LEU A 110 -15.04 -18.71 -2.33
N SER A 111 -16.10 -19.12 -1.62
CA SER A 111 -16.12 -20.41 -0.91
C SER A 111 -16.07 -21.62 -1.82
N THR A 112 -16.32 -21.49 -3.13
CA THR A 112 -16.28 -22.63 -4.06
C THR A 112 -14.90 -23.25 -4.18
N ALA A 113 -13.84 -22.49 -3.86
CA ALA A 113 -12.46 -22.92 -3.95
C ALA A 113 -11.88 -23.42 -2.60
N LEU A 114 -12.51 -23.16 -1.46
CA LEU A 114 -11.89 -23.45 -0.15
C LEU A 114 -11.61 -24.94 0.11
N ASN A 115 -12.38 -25.83 -0.53
CA ASN A 115 -12.18 -27.28 -0.44
C ASN A 115 -11.20 -27.83 -1.49
N ASP A 116 -10.65 -26.98 -2.35
CA ASP A 116 -9.67 -27.38 -3.35
C ASP A 116 -8.35 -27.79 -2.66
N LEU A 117 -7.91 -29.01 -2.92
CA LEU A 117 -6.68 -29.56 -2.36
C LEU A 117 -5.43 -28.97 -3.03
N GLU A 118 -5.56 -28.35 -4.20
CA GLU A 118 -4.46 -27.76 -4.96
C GLU A 118 -4.12 -26.32 -4.54
N LEU A 119 -5.00 -25.66 -3.77
CA LEU A 119 -4.73 -24.33 -3.22
C LEU A 119 -3.78 -24.42 -2.01
N SER A 120 -2.68 -23.64 -2.07
CA SER A 120 -1.75 -23.46 -0.95
C SER A 120 -2.45 -22.83 0.27
N ALA A 121 -1.85 -23.04 1.45
CA ALA A 121 -2.36 -22.48 2.71
C ALA A 121 -2.50 -20.95 2.65
N GLU A 122 -1.47 -20.26 2.14
CA GLU A 122 -1.45 -18.80 1.96
C GLU A 122 -2.61 -18.30 1.08
N ARG A 123 -2.91 -18.98 -0.03
CA ARG A 123 -4.03 -18.62 -0.90
C ARG A 123 -5.38 -18.82 -0.22
N LYS A 124 -5.52 -19.90 0.56
CA LYS A 124 -6.73 -20.16 1.35
C LYS A 124 -6.92 -19.10 2.43
N GLU A 125 -5.86 -18.73 3.12
CA GLU A 125 -5.88 -17.67 4.13
C GLU A 125 -6.26 -16.32 3.53
N ALA A 126 -5.68 -15.95 2.39
CA ALA A 126 -6.03 -14.73 1.68
C ALA A 126 -7.51 -14.66 1.27
N ILE A 127 -8.07 -15.80 0.83
CA ILE A 127 -9.50 -15.94 0.56
C ILE A 127 -10.31 -15.72 1.84
N VAL A 128 -9.96 -16.39 2.94
CA VAL A 128 -10.65 -16.28 4.24
C VAL A 128 -10.59 -14.86 4.80
N ALA A 129 -9.42 -14.21 4.77
CA ALA A 129 -9.24 -12.83 5.22
C ALA A 129 -10.10 -11.87 4.39
N THR A 130 -10.15 -12.06 3.07
CA THR A 130 -11.02 -11.27 2.20
C THR A 130 -12.49 -11.52 2.50
N GLN A 131 -12.90 -12.78 2.72
CA GLN A 131 -14.27 -13.11 3.13
C GLN A 131 -14.64 -12.45 4.45
N ALA A 132 -13.73 -12.37 5.43
CA ALA A 132 -13.98 -11.70 6.71
C ALA A 132 -14.27 -10.20 6.52
N VAL A 133 -13.52 -9.50 5.67
CA VAL A 133 -13.77 -8.09 5.34
C VAL A 133 -15.15 -7.90 4.72
N PHE A 134 -15.51 -8.75 3.75
CA PHE A 134 -16.83 -8.68 3.11
C PHE A 134 -17.96 -9.09 4.05
N ALA A 135 -17.71 -10.03 4.98
CA ALA A 135 -18.68 -10.48 5.97
C ALA A 135 -19.09 -9.33 6.89
N GLY A 136 -18.16 -8.43 7.20
CA GLY A 136 -18.46 -7.18 7.93
C GLY A 136 -19.55 -6.33 7.27
N PHE A 137 -19.81 -6.45 5.97
CA PHE A 137 -20.86 -5.70 5.28
C PHE A 137 -22.17 -6.47 5.09
N THR A 138 -22.32 -7.66 5.69
CA THR A 138 -23.53 -8.49 5.53
C THR A 138 -24.61 -8.22 6.57
N SER A 139 -24.27 -7.59 7.69
CA SER A 139 -25.23 -7.10 8.69
C SER A 139 -24.58 -6.04 9.59
N LEU A 140 -25.41 -5.28 10.31
CA LEU A 140 -24.90 -4.30 11.29
C LEU A 140 -24.06 -4.96 12.40
N ASP A 141 -24.49 -6.13 12.89
CA ASP A 141 -23.79 -6.82 13.97
C ASP A 141 -22.43 -7.33 13.50
N ARG A 142 -22.35 -7.87 12.27
CA ARG A 142 -21.07 -8.25 11.67
C ARG A 142 -20.20 -7.03 11.41
N ALA A 143 -20.76 -5.91 10.99
CA ALA A 143 -19.98 -4.67 10.83
C ALA A 143 -19.34 -4.23 12.15
N LYS A 144 -20.09 -4.28 13.25
CA LYS A 144 -19.56 -3.96 14.58
C LYS A 144 -18.48 -4.95 14.98
N LEU A 145 -18.69 -6.24 14.76
CA LEU A 145 -17.69 -7.26 15.13
C LEU A 145 -16.41 -7.15 14.30
N THR A 146 -16.52 -6.91 12.99
CA THR A 146 -15.38 -6.87 12.08
C THR A 146 -14.63 -5.54 12.12
N PHE A 147 -15.31 -4.41 12.37
CA PHE A 147 -14.72 -3.07 12.28
C PHE A 147 -14.60 -2.35 13.64
N SER A 148 -14.90 -3.03 14.74
CA SER A 148 -14.57 -2.53 16.08
C SER A 148 -13.32 -3.21 16.59
N TYR A 149 -12.31 -2.41 16.92
CA TYR A 149 -11.05 -2.87 17.50
C TYR A 149 -11.05 -2.58 19.01
N SER A 150 -10.20 -3.29 19.77
CA SER A 150 -10.09 -3.19 21.23
C SER A 150 -9.69 -1.78 21.71
N GLU A 151 -8.85 -1.07 20.96
CA GLU A 151 -8.49 0.34 21.19
C GLU A 151 -8.66 1.18 19.90
N PRO A 152 -9.88 1.63 19.57
CA PRO A 152 -10.12 2.30 18.30
C PRO A 152 -9.68 3.77 18.34
N THR A 153 -8.75 4.17 17.47
CA THR A 153 -8.50 5.59 17.14
C THR A 153 -9.66 6.21 16.34
N ARG A 154 -10.57 5.37 15.82
CA ARG A 154 -11.74 5.72 15.01
C ARG A 154 -12.95 4.88 15.38
N THR A 155 -14.13 5.48 15.32
CA THR A 155 -15.40 4.75 15.55
C THR A 155 -15.58 3.64 14.51
N PHE A 156 -16.30 2.56 14.83
CA PHE A 156 -16.56 1.48 13.88
C PHE A 156 -17.20 1.97 12.57
N GLU A 157 -18.03 3.02 12.63
CA GLU A 157 -18.66 3.64 11.46
C GLU A 157 -17.62 4.22 10.49
N GLN A 158 -16.57 4.85 11.04
CA GLN A 158 -15.48 5.42 10.26
C GLN A 158 -14.63 4.32 9.62
N GLU A 159 -14.32 3.25 10.36
CA GLU A 159 -13.59 2.09 9.84
C GLU A 159 -14.39 1.35 8.76
N ALA A 160 -15.67 1.09 9.00
CA ALA A 160 -16.58 0.51 8.00
C ALA A 160 -16.64 1.37 6.72
N LEU A 161 -16.66 2.70 6.82
CA LEU A 161 -16.63 3.60 5.68
C LEU A 161 -15.30 3.58 4.92
N LEU A 162 -14.18 3.37 5.59
CA LEU A 162 -12.86 3.23 4.96
C LEU A 162 -12.73 1.88 4.25
N ALA A 163 -13.06 0.79 4.95
CA ALA A 163 -13.11 -0.55 4.38
C ALA A 163 -14.04 -0.59 3.16
N LYS A 164 -15.20 0.07 3.23
CA LYS A 164 -16.15 0.15 2.10
C LYS A 164 -15.55 0.80 0.84
N ARG A 165 -14.69 1.80 1.00
CA ARG A 165 -14.00 2.47 -0.13
C ARG A 165 -12.97 1.57 -0.80
N ARG A 166 -12.45 0.58 -0.06
CA ARG A 166 -11.39 -0.33 -0.50
C ARG A 166 -11.90 -1.65 -1.05
N LEU A 167 -13.19 -2.00 -0.89
CA LEU A 167 -13.73 -3.29 -1.36
C LEU A 167 -13.39 -3.63 -2.82
N ALA A 168 -13.43 -2.66 -3.74
CA ALA A 168 -13.06 -2.91 -5.13
C ALA A 168 -11.55 -3.19 -5.29
N SER A 169 -10.68 -2.44 -4.60
CA SER A 169 -9.24 -2.73 -4.61
C SER A 169 -8.93 -4.06 -3.93
N THR A 170 -9.66 -4.45 -2.89
CA THR A 170 -9.49 -5.75 -2.23
C THR A 170 -9.79 -6.91 -3.18
N ILE A 171 -10.85 -6.80 -4.01
CA ILE A 171 -11.15 -7.77 -5.06
C ILE A 171 -9.97 -7.90 -6.04
N HIS A 172 -9.44 -6.75 -6.51
CA HIS A 172 -8.33 -6.73 -7.45
C HIS A 172 -7.05 -7.32 -6.86
N SER A 173 -6.69 -6.94 -5.63
CA SER A 173 -5.50 -7.47 -4.95
C SER A 173 -5.57 -8.97 -4.72
N LEU A 174 -6.74 -9.50 -4.35
CA LEU A 174 -6.92 -10.95 -4.22
C LEU A 174 -6.82 -11.65 -5.59
N SER A 175 -7.46 -11.11 -6.63
CA SER A 175 -7.37 -11.68 -7.98
C SER A 175 -5.94 -11.72 -8.50
N ASP A 176 -5.19 -10.62 -8.31
CA ASP A 176 -3.79 -10.54 -8.74
C ASP A 176 -2.97 -11.60 -8.03
N MET A 177 -3.09 -11.70 -6.70
CA MET A 177 -2.40 -12.72 -5.90
C MET A 177 -2.72 -14.15 -6.36
N LEU A 178 -4.00 -14.48 -6.54
CA LEU A 178 -4.42 -15.83 -6.94
C LEU A 178 -4.01 -16.19 -8.37
N SER A 179 -3.85 -15.19 -9.24
CA SER A 179 -3.43 -15.39 -10.64
C SER A 179 -1.94 -15.61 -10.82
N MET A 180 -1.10 -15.29 -9.82
CA MET A 180 0.33 -15.58 -9.88
C MET A 180 0.54 -17.09 -9.86
N SER A 181 1.25 -17.65 -10.84
CA SER A 181 1.55 -19.09 -10.89
C SER A 181 2.64 -19.45 -9.87
N PRO A 182 2.63 -20.65 -9.26
CA PRO A 182 3.80 -21.17 -8.53
C PRO A 182 5.07 -21.22 -9.40
N PHE A 183 4.93 -21.18 -10.73
CA PHE A 183 6.01 -21.22 -11.72
C PHE A 183 6.88 -19.95 -11.83
N ASP A 184 6.59 -18.87 -11.11
CA ASP A 184 7.52 -17.73 -11.02
C ASP A 184 8.63 -17.92 -9.95
N PHE A 185 8.64 -19.05 -9.22
CA PHE A 185 9.69 -19.39 -8.26
C PHE A 185 10.73 -20.39 -8.83
N ASP A 186 10.29 -21.41 -9.60
CA ASP A 186 11.18 -22.50 -10.05
C ASP A 186 12.16 -22.09 -11.16
N ALA A 187 11.91 -21.02 -11.92
CA ALA A 187 12.83 -20.56 -12.96
C ALA A 187 14.14 -19.94 -12.42
N PHE A 188 14.22 -19.70 -11.11
CA PHE A 188 15.44 -19.30 -10.40
C PHE A 188 15.97 -20.36 -9.43
N ALA A 189 15.25 -21.48 -9.23
CA ALA A 189 15.65 -22.55 -8.32
C ALA A 189 16.83 -23.40 -8.87
N ASP A 190 17.09 -23.36 -10.18
CA ASP A 190 18.19 -24.08 -10.83
C ASP A 190 19.48 -23.25 -11.00
N SER A 191 19.82 -22.41 -10.03
CA SER A 191 21.21 -22.00 -9.82
C SER A 191 21.57 -21.96 -8.33
N GLU A 192 22.10 -23.07 -7.83
CA GLU A 192 22.94 -23.17 -6.63
C GLU A 192 22.54 -22.29 -5.43
N PHE A 193 21.26 -22.29 -5.07
CA PHE A 193 20.80 -21.70 -3.82
C PHE A 193 20.25 -22.83 -2.96
N GLU A 194 21.07 -23.32 -2.03
CA GLU A 194 20.60 -24.16 -0.93
C GLU A 194 19.60 -23.32 -0.11
N GLY A 195 18.32 -23.46 -0.46
CA GLY A 195 17.20 -22.80 0.20
C GLY A 195 17.07 -23.31 1.63
N PHE A 196 17.07 -22.37 2.56
CA PHE A 196 16.67 -22.60 3.95
C PHE A 196 15.18 -23.02 3.97
N ASP A 197 14.87 -24.07 4.73
CA ASP A 197 13.52 -24.58 4.93
C ASP A 197 12.68 -23.55 5.71
N TYR A 198 11.59 -23.07 5.12
CA TYR A 198 10.70 -22.02 5.67
C TYR A 198 9.75 -22.54 6.77
N SER A 199 9.88 -23.80 7.20
CA SER A 199 8.98 -24.42 8.18
C SER A 199 9.30 -24.13 9.66
N GLU A 200 10.21 -23.20 9.97
CA GLU A 200 10.70 -22.99 11.34
C GLU A 200 10.01 -21.89 12.17
N PHE A 201 9.10 -21.08 11.61
CA PHE A 201 8.39 -20.04 12.39
C PHE A 201 6.93 -20.43 12.64
N SER A 202 6.47 -20.28 13.89
CA SER A 202 5.07 -20.50 14.26
C SER A 202 4.22 -19.26 13.99
N ASP A 203 2.92 -19.46 13.66
CA ASP A 203 1.97 -18.37 13.38
C ASP A 203 1.92 -17.32 14.52
N GLU A 204 2.13 -17.74 15.78
CA GLU A 204 2.16 -16.86 16.96
C GLU A 204 3.40 -15.93 16.97
N GLU A 205 4.54 -16.38 16.45
CA GLU A 205 5.77 -15.58 16.36
C GLU A 205 5.69 -14.53 15.25
N LEU A 206 4.99 -14.86 14.16
CA LEU A 206 4.70 -13.91 13.07
C LEU A 206 3.73 -12.81 13.53
N ASP A 207 2.66 -13.18 14.23
CA ASP A 207 1.70 -12.22 14.80
C ASP A 207 2.38 -11.27 15.82
N ALA A 208 3.24 -11.80 16.69
CA ALA A 208 3.98 -11.00 17.66
C ALA A 208 4.96 -10.01 16.99
N LYS A 209 5.60 -10.43 15.89
CA LYS A 209 6.49 -9.56 15.11
C LYS A 209 5.72 -8.41 14.46
N ASP A 210 4.58 -8.71 13.84
CA ASP A 210 3.75 -7.68 13.20
C ASP A 210 3.20 -6.67 14.21
N ASP A 211 2.79 -7.14 15.39
CA ASP A 211 2.39 -6.26 16.50
C ASP A 211 3.54 -5.39 17.00
N ALA A 212 4.75 -5.95 17.15
CA ALA A 212 5.95 -5.20 17.54
C ALA A 212 6.29 -4.12 16.51
N VAL A 213 6.27 -4.44 15.22
CA VAL A 213 6.51 -3.48 14.13
C VAL A 213 5.46 -2.37 14.17
N ARG A 214 4.19 -2.72 14.35
CA ARG A 214 3.09 -1.74 14.42
C ARG A 214 3.26 -0.78 15.59
N LEU A 215 3.71 -1.27 16.75
CA LEU A 215 4.02 -0.45 17.91
C LEU A 215 5.18 0.50 17.62
N LEU A 216 6.31 -0.03 17.12
CA LEU A 216 7.51 0.76 16.82
C LEU A 216 7.21 1.90 15.83
N LEU A 217 6.43 1.64 14.78
CA LEU A 217 6.07 2.66 13.78
C LEU A 217 5.14 3.77 14.32
N GLN A 218 4.58 3.61 15.52
CA GLN A 218 3.79 4.64 16.20
C GLN A 218 4.61 5.49 17.18
N LEU A 219 5.82 5.06 17.54
CA LEU A 219 6.69 5.80 18.46
C LEU A 219 7.27 7.03 17.76
N ASP A 220 7.24 8.18 18.40
CA ASP A 220 7.74 9.44 17.85
C ASP A 220 8.80 10.13 18.74
N ASP A 221 9.24 9.45 19.81
CA ASP A 221 10.30 9.92 20.71
C ASP A 221 11.62 9.18 20.46
N ALA A 222 12.71 9.92 20.39
CA ALA A 222 14.04 9.34 20.25
C ALA A 222 14.56 8.68 21.53
N ASN A 223 13.89 8.87 22.67
CA ASN A 223 14.14 8.08 23.88
C ASN A 223 13.82 6.59 23.67
N ASP A 224 13.01 6.25 22.65
CA ASP A 224 12.61 4.88 22.36
C ASP A 224 13.57 4.14 21.40
N LEU A 225 14.68 4.77 20.98
CA LEU A 225 15.62 4.19 20.02
C LEU A 225 16.16 2.81 20.43
N ASP A 226 16.29 2.56 21.73
CA ASP A 226 16.73 1.26 22.26
C ASP A 226 15.77 0.12 21.87
N LEU A 227 14.46 0.39 21.75
CA LEU A 227 13.46 -0.60 21.32
C LEU A 227 13.61 -0.95 19.83
N PHE A 228 13.99 0.03 19.00
CA PHE A 228 14.30 -0.22 17.59
C PHE A 228 15.56 -1.07 17.47
N ASP A 229 16.60 -0.77 18.27
CA ASP A 229 17.83 -1.55 18.30
C ASP A 229 17.59 -2.99 18.77
N GLU A 230 16.76 -3.19 19.78
CA GLU A 230 16.38 -4.52 20.25
C GLU A 230 15.66 -5.32 19.16
N PHE A 231 14.63 -4.74 18.53
CA PHE A 231 13.91 -5.40 17.43
C PHE A 231 14.83 -5.75 16.27
N LEU A 232 15.65 -4.79 15.81
CA LEU A 232 16.57 -5.01 14.69
C LEU A 232 17.63 -6.06 15.03
N ASN A 233 18.14 -6.06 16.26
CA ASN A 233 19.09 -7.07 16.70
C ASN A 233 18.46 -8.47 16.76
N VAL A 234 17.21 -8.60 17.23
CA VAL A 234 16.50 -9.90 17.20
C VAL A 234 16.33 -10.37 15.76
N GLU A 235 15.81 -9.51 14.87
CA GLU A 235 15.63 -9.82 13.46
C GLU A 235 16.94 -10.24 12.78
N GLU A 236 18.06 -9.57 13.09
CA GLU A 236 19.38 -9.90 12.53
C GLU A 236 19.98 -11.18 13.08
N GLN A 237 19.54 -11.63 14.24
CA GLN A 237 19.98 -12.89 14.83
C GLN A 237 19.14 -14.08 14.35
N THR A 238 17.87 -13.85 13.99
CA THR A 238 16.93 -14.91 13.63
C THR A 238 16.75 -15.05 12.13
N PHE A 239 16.31 -13.99 11.46
CA PHE A 239 15.85 -14.04 10.07
C PHE A 239 16.81 -13.32 9.10
N ILE A 240 17.10 -12.05 9.38
CA ILE A 240 17.94 -11.16 8.57
C ILE A 240 19.42 -11.31 8.94
N THR A 241 19.91 -12.55 8.95
CA THR A 241 21.29 -12.87 9.33
C THR A 241 22.31 -12.21 8.38
N PRO A 242 23.58 -12.05 8.78
CA PRO A 242 24.62 -11.51 7.88
C PRO A 242 24.76 -12.28 6.57
N ALA A 243 24.55 -13.60 6.59
CA ALA A 243 24.52 -14.43 5.39
C ALA A 243 23.32 -14.09 4.51
N PHE A 244 22.12 -14.00 5.10
CA PHE A 244 20.91 -13.60 4.40
C PHE A 244 21.04 -12.21 3.76
N LYS A 245 21.58 -11.22 4.50
CA LYS A 245 21.84 -9.88 3.97
C LYS A 245 22.77 -9.91 2.77
N LYS A 246 23.90 -10.60 2.86
CA LYS A 246 24.87 -10.69 1.76
C LYS A 246 24.28 -11.35 0.52
N GLN A 247 23.45 -12.36 0.72
CA GLN A 247 22.86 -13.15 -0.35
C GLN A 247 21.72 -12.40 -1.08
N ASN A 248 20.99 -11.56 -0.35
CA ASN A 248 19.81 -10.85 -0.84
C ASN A 248 20.03 -9.33 -1.01
N GLU A 249 21.25 -8.82 -0.79
CA GLU A 249 21.62 -7.41 -0.98
C GLU A 249 21.13 -6.94 -2.37
N GLY A 250 20.57 -5.74 -2.43
CA GLY A 250 19.95 -5.23 -3.66
C GLY A 250 18.48 -5.61 -3.85
N HIS A 251 17.99 -6.66 -3.21
CA HIS A 251 16.71 -7.30 -3.52
C HIS A 251 15.72 -7.30 -2.35
N PHE A 252 16.06 -6.71 -1.20
CA PHE A 252 15.23 -6.76 0.01
C PHE A 252 13.79 -6.32 -0.27
N TRP A 253 13.58 -5.25 -1.05
CA TRP A 253 12.23 -4.78 -1.35
C TRP A 253 11.33 -5.80 -2.06
N LEU A 254 11.93 -6.70 -2.85
CA LEU A 254 11.21 -7.76 -3.54
C LEU A 254 10.81 -8.90 -2.60
N ILE A 255 11.49 -9.04 -1.45
CA ILE A 255 11.21 -10.04 -0.41
C ILE A 255 10.26 -9.42 0.62
N HIS A 256 9.01 -9.89 0.64
CA HIS A 256 7.94 -9.29 1.42
C HIS A 256 8.26 -9.23 2.91
N GLU A 257 8.83 -10.32 3.42
CA GLU A 257 9.16 -10.59 4.81
C GLU A 257 10.23 -9.63 5.37
N THR A 258 11.05 -9.03 4.50
CA THR A 258 12.09 -8.07 4.91
C THR A 258 11.57 -6.63 4.99
N ARG A 259 10.35 -6.35 4.49
CA ARG A 259 9.78 -5.00 4.47
C ARG A 259 9.49 -4.43 5.86
N PRO A 260 8.98 -5.21 6.84
CA PRO A 260 8.85 -4.73 8.22
C PRO A 260 10.19 -4.27 8.81
N TYR A 261 11.26 -5.06 8.61
CA TYR A 261 12.61 -4.70 9.03
C TYR A 261 13.10 -3.39 8.39
N MET A 262 12.91 -3.22 7.08
CA MET A 262 13.25 -1.99 6.38
C MET A 262 12.41 -0.79 6.84
N ALA A 263 11.12 -0.99 7.16
CA ALA A 263 10.24 0.05 7.66
C ALA A 263 10.70 0.55 9.03
N VAL A 264 11.02 -0.37 9.95
CA VAL A 264 11.54 -0.05 11.28
C VAL A 264 12.88 0.69 11.18
N ARG A 265 13.80 0.26 10.31
CA ARG A 265 15.06 0.97 10.06
C ARG A 265 14.86 2.39 9.54
N PHE A 266 13.96 2.59 8.59
CA PHE A 266 13.70 3.92 8.06
C PHE A 266 13.09 4.83 9.13
N HIS A 267 12.18 4.30 9.95
CA HIS A 267 11.59 5.05 11.05
C HIS A 267 12.62 5.41 12.13
N LYS A 268 13.51 4.48 12.49
CA LYS A 268 14.67 4.75 13.35
C LYS A 268 15.54 5.88 12.77
N ALA A 269 15.83 5.85 11.47
CA ALA A 269 16.59 6.91 10.80
C ALA A 269 15.91 8.29 10.92
N ARG A 270 14.57 8.33 10.85
CA ARG A 270 13.81 9.58 11.05
C ARG A 270 13.93 10.10 12.47
N LEU A 271 13.78 9.25 13.50
CA LEU A 271 13.93 9.66 14.91
C LEU A 271 15.34 10.16 15.22
N LEU A 272 16.36 9.48 14.69
CA LEU A 272 17.76 9.92 14.77
C LEU A 272 17.95 11.31 14.15
N PHE A 273 17.36 11.54 12.97
CA PHE A 273 17.45 12.83 12.27
C PHE A 273 16.73 13.96 13.03
N GLU A 274 15.56 13.66 13.59
CA GLU A 274 14.80 14.61 14.40
C GLU A 274 15.57 15.04 15.64
N SER A 275 16.32 14.12 16.24
CA SER A 275 17.23 14.33 17.37
C SER A 275 18.62 14.85 17.00
N ASN A 276 18.82 15.23 15.74
CA ASN A 276 20.06 15.78 15.21
C ASN A 276 21.27 14.82 15.27
N GLN A 277 21.02 13.50 15.35
CA GLN A 277 22.03 12.45 15.26
C GLN A 277 22.32 12.10 13.80
N PHE A 278 22.80 13.09 13.04
CA PHE A 278 22.92 13.01 11.57
C PHE A 278 23.86 11.92 11.08
N GLN A 279 24.98 11.68 11.77
CA GLN A 279 25.93 10.64 11.33
C GLN A 279 25.33 9.24 11.42
N GLN A 280 24.58 8.95 12.49
CA GLN A 280 23.86 7.68 12.64
C GLN A 280 22.68 7.59 11.66
N THR A 281 21.98 8.71 11.41
CA THR A 281 20.96 8.78 10.36
C THR A 281 21.53 8.34 9.01
N CYS A 282 22.69 8.88 8.61
CA CYS A 282 23.35 8.47 7.37
C CYS A 282 23.70 6.97 7.37
N THR A 283 24.16 6.42 8.50
CA THR A 283 24.47 4.98 8.59
C THR A 283 23.23 4.12 8.33
N GLU A 284 22.09 4.45 8.93
CA GLU A 284 20.84 3.71 8.68
C GLU A 284 20.36 3.83 7.23
N LEU A 285 20.43 5.04 6.65
CA LEU A 285 20.01 5.27 5.27
C LEU A 285 20.95 4.64 4.24
N GLU A 286 22.26 4.65 4.49
CA GLU A 286 23.25 3.96 3.66
C GLU A 286 23.03 2.45 3.67
N GLU A 287 22.70 1.87 4.82
CA GLU A 287 22.33 0.46 4.91
C GLU A 287 21.06 0.18 4.10
N LEU A 288 20.00 0.97 4.28
CA LEU A 288 18.76 0.83 3.52
C LEU A 288 18.97 0.93 2.00
N LEU A 289 19.80 1.87 1.54
CA LEU A 289 20.10 2.04 0.12
C LEU A 289 20.96 0.90 -0.45
N LYS A 290 21.79 0.24 0.35
CA LYS A 290 22.47 -1.00 -0.07
C LYS A 290 21.51 -2.18 -0.19
N LEU A 291 20.63 -2.33 0.80
CA LEU A 291 19.63 -3.40 0.82
C LEU A 291 18.59 -3.22 -0.30
N ASN A 292 18.24 -1.98 -0.62
CA ASN A 292 17.31 -1.60 -1.67
C ASN A 292 17.80 -0.38 -2.51
N PRO A 293 18.66 -0.60 -3.51
CA PRO A 293 19.20 0.45 -4.39
C PRO A 293 18.15 1.07 -5.32
N ASN A 294 17.00 0.43 -5.53
CA ASN A 294 15.90 1.05 -6.26
C ASN A 294 15.14 2.09 -5.40
N ASP A 295 15.47 2.17 -4.10
CA ASP A 295 14.99 3.15 -3.14
C ASP A 295 13.47 3.34 -3.14
N ASN A 296 12.75 2.23 -3.04
CA ASN A 296 11.28 2.23 -3.00
C ASN A 296 10.71 2.95 -1.78
N GLN A 297 11.49 3.12 -0.71
CA GLN A 297 11.10 3.88 0.49
C GLN A 297 11.40 5.37 0.39
N ALA A 298 12.06 5.81 -0.69
CA ALA A 298 12.51 7.19 -0.88
C ALA A 298 13.49 7.70 0.21
N CYS A 299 14.32 6.79 0.73
CA CYS A 299 15.42 7.05 1.68
C CYS A 299 16.38 8.12 1.17
N ARG A 300 16.60 8.19 -0.16
CA ARG A 300 17.51 9.17 -0.78
C ARG A 300 17.17 10.61 -0.42
N TYR A 301 15.89 10.93 -0.16
CA TYR A 301 15.45 12.29 0.17
C TYR A 301 15.94 12.75 1.54
N LEU A 302 15.72 11.93 2.58
CA LEU A 302 16.25 12.22 3.91
C LEU A 302 17.78 12.18 3.90
N TYR A 303 18.37 11.23 3.15
CA TYR A 303 19.81 11.06 3.05
C TYR A 303 20.49 12.28 2.42
N ALA A 304 19.97 12.79 1.30
CA ALA A 304 20.49 13.98 0.65
C ALA A 304 20.52 15.20 1.60
N ASN A 305 19.42 15.43 2.34
CA ASN A 305 19.34 16.50 3.32
C ASN A 305 20.31 16.28 4.50
N CYS A 306 20.47 15.04 4.97
CA CYS A 306 21.42 14.69 6.02
C CYS A 306 22.88 14.95 5.60
N LEU A 307 23.25 14.59 4.37
CA LEU A 307 24.58 14.83 3.80
C LEU A 307 24.90 16.33 3.71
N VAL A 308 23.90 17.17 3.37
CA VAL A 308 24.05 18.64 3.41
C VAL A 308 24.37 19.14 4.81
N MET A 309 23.66 18.63 5.83
CA MET A 309 23.87 19.04 7.22
C MET A 309 25.25 18.63 7.75
N LEU A 310 25.75 17.48 7.31
CA LEU A 310 27.09 16.99 7.63
C LEU A 310 28.19 17.56 6.72
N LYS A 311 27.83 18.33 5.69
CA LYS A 311 28.75 18.84 4.66
C LYS A 311 29.54 17.74 3.95
N GLN A 312 28.94 16.56 3.80
CA GLN A 312 29.54 15.41 3.12
C GLN A 312 29.32 15.51 1.60
N TRP A 313 29.94 16.52 0.99
CA TRP A 313 29.69 16.91 -0.41
C TRP A 313 30.04 15.83 -1.42
N ASP A 314 31.12 15.06 -1.18
CA ASP A 314 31.52 13.99 -2.10
C ASP A 314 30.47 12.88 -2.18
N LYS A 315 29.91 12.48 -1.03
CA LYS A 315 28.81 11.51 -0.96
C LYS A 315 27.53 12.07 -1.58
N LEU A 316 27.23 13.35 -1.35
CA LEU A 316 26.06 13.98 -1.96
C LEU A 316 26.19 14.03 -3.48
N LYS A 317 27.38 14.32 -4.00
CA LYS A 317 27.63 14.29 -5.44
C LYS A 317 27.44 12.90 -6.02
N ALA A 318 27.91 11.85 -5.33
CA ALA A 318 27.67 10.47 -5.75
C ALA A 318 26.16 10.14 -5.78
N LEU A 319 25.43 10.51 -4.72
CA LEU A 319 23.97 10.30 -4.64
C LEU A 319 23.21 11.04 -5.75
N LEU A 320 23.57 12.30 -6.04
CA LEU A 320 22.95 13.09 -7.10
C LEU A 320 23.21 12.51 -8.50
N SER A 321 24.37 11.88 -8.71
CA SER A 321 24.67 11.17 -9.97
C SER A 321 23.93 9.85 -10.11
N GLU A 322 23.60 9.19 -9.00
CA GLU A 322 22.91 7.90 -8.98
C GLU A 322 21.39 8.06 -9.20
N TYR A 323 20.78 9.08 -8.56
CA TYR A 323 19.33 9.31 -8.62
C TYR A 323 19.00 10.63 -9.32
N GLU A 324 18.85 10.59 -10.65
CA GLU A 324 18.41 11.74 -11.44
C GLU A 324 16.87 11.83 -11.47
N GLU A 325 16.30 12.94 -10.98
CA GLU A 325 14.86 13.17 -10.99
C GLU A 325 14.44 14.63 -11.19
N GLY A 326 13.21 14.83 -11.69
CA GLY A 326 12.70 16.14 -12.09
C GLY A 326 12.20 17.05 -10.95
N GLY A 327 12.02 16.51 -9.75
CA GLY A 327 11.39 17.19 -8.60
C GLY A 327 12.29 18.17 -7.84
N ILE A 328 11.77 18.70 -6.73
CA ILE A 328 12.48 19.70 -5.92
C ILE A 328 13.54 19.12 -4.97
N PHE A 329 13.49 17.81 -4.66
CA PHE A 329 14.29 17.19 -3.61
C PHE A 329 15.79 17.23 -3.93
N MET A 330 16.21 16.49 -4.96
CA MET A 330 17.61 16.38 -5.37
C MET A 330 18.18 17.72 -5.86
N LYS A 331 17.38 18.50 -6.62
CA LYS A 331 17.76 19.85 -7.06
C LYS A 331 18.03 20.80 -5.89
N SER A 332 17.26 20.70 -4.79
CA SER A 332 17.52 21.53 -3.62
C SER A 332 18.84 21.18 -2.96
N ALA A 333 19.18 19.89 -2.85
CA ALA A 333 20.44 19.45 -2.29
C ALA A 333 21.64 19.86 -3.17
N GLU A 334 21.51 19.75 -4.50
CA GLU A 334 22.50 20.24 -5.46
C GLU A 334 22.73 21.76 -5.30
N VAL A 335 21.65 22.55 -5.27
CA VAL A 335 21.72 24.01 -5.11
C VAL A 335 22.40 24.38 -3.78
N LEU A 336 22.04 23.70 -2.69
CA LEU A 336 22.64 23.94 -1.37
C LEU A 336 24.14 23.61 -1.35
N MET A 337 24.54 22.50 -1.97
CA MET A 337 25.95 22.13 -2.11
C MET A 337 26.74 23.18 -2.90
N GLN A 338 26.24 23.57 -4.07
CA GLN A 338 26.91 24.57 -4.92
C GLN A 338 26.98 25.94 -4.22
N PHE A 339 25.90 26.35 -3.55
CA PHE A 339 25.88 27.60 -2.77
C PHE A 339 26.91 27.56 -1.63
N ALA A 340 27.00 26.44 -0.91
CA ALA A 340 27.93 26.28 0.20
C ALA A 340 29.41 26.28 -0.26
N LEU A 341 29.71 25.74 -1.44
CA LEU A 341 31.06 25.63 -1.97
C LEU A 341 31.54 26.89 -2.72
N GLY A 342 30.65 27.55 -3.46
CA GLY A 342 30.99 28.64 -4.38
C GLY A 342 30.32 29.98 -4.09
N GLY A 343 29.39 30.04 -3.14
CA GLY A 343 28.57 31.23 -2.90
C GLY A 343 27.57 31.52 -4.03
N GLU A 344 27.11 32.77 -4.10
CA GLU A 344 26.20 33.21 -5.16
C GLU A 344 26.97 33.43 -6.48
N SER A 345 26.48 32.79 -7.56
CA SER A 345 26.99 32.98 -8.93
C SER A 345 25.84 33.16 -9.93
N ALA A 346 26.15 33.61 -11.15
CA ALA A 346 25.16 33.74 -12.22
C ALA A 346 24.58 32.37 -12.61
N GLU A 347 25.42 31.34 -12.68
CA GLU A 347 25.06 29.96 -13.00
C GLU A 347 24.13 29.39 -11.93
N LEU A 348 24.47 29.58 -10.65
CA LEU A 348 23.65 29.10 -9.54
C LEU A 348 22.30 29.82 -9.47
N ASN A 349 22.26 31.10 -9.86
CA ASN A 349 21.01 31.84 -9.99
C ASN A 349 20.09 31.25 -11.09
N VAL A 350 20.63 30.68 -12.17
CA VAL A 350 19.84 29.96 -13.18
C VAL A 350 19.22 28.68 -12.57
N ILE A 351 19.99 27.90 -11.82
CA ILE A 351 19.51 26.68 -11.15
C ILE A 351 18.42 27.03 -10.13
N LYS A 352 18.63 28.10 -9.34
CA LYS A 352 17.62 28.64 -8.44
C LYS A 352 16.32 28.99 -9.17
N GLN A 353 16.37 29.65 -10.33
CA GLN A 353 15.16 29.95 -11.10
C GLN A 353 14.48 28.67 -11.61
N SER A 354 15.24 27.63 -11.97
CA SER A 354 14.69 26.32 -12.34
C SER A 354 13.97 25.67 -11.15
N LEU A 355 14.55 25.71 -9.96
CA LEU A 355 13.92 25.20 -8.72
C LEU A 355 12.61 25.94 -8.39
N ILE A 356 12.60 27.27 -8.52
CA ILE A 356 11.39 28.09 -8.31
C ILE A 356 10.29 27.77 -9.34
N LYS A 357 10.67 27.48 -10.58
CA LYS A 357 9.73 27.09 -11.64
C LYS A 357 9.19 25.67 -11.44
N ALA A 358 10.01 24.75 -10.94
CA ALA A 358 9.61 23.37 -10.66
C ALA A 358 8.45 23.34 -9.65
N ASN A 359 8.47 24.20 -8.64
CA ASN A 359 7.37 24.32 -7.69
C ASN A 359 7.15 25.76 -7.23
N LYS A 360 6.03 26.36 -7.66
CA LYS A 360 5.65 27.74 -7.37
C LYS A 360 5.41 28.03 -5.87
N HIS A 361 5.21 27.00 -5.06
CA HIS A 361 4.97 27.11 -3.62
C HIS A 361 6.26 27.05 -2.80
N PHE A 362 7.32 26.47 -3.35
CA PHE A 362 8.58 26.15 -2.67
C PHE A 362 9.13 27.30 -1.82
N VAL A 363 9.44 28.44 -2.46
CA VAL A 363 10.05 29.58 -1.77
C VAL A 363 9.15 30.13 -0.67
N LYS A 364 7.85 30.27 -0.94
CA LYS A 364 6.93 30.89 0.02
C LYS A 364 6.77 30.04 1.27
N ILE A 365 6.64 28.72 1.10
CA ILE A 365 6.48 27.79 2.23
C ILE A 365 7.80 27.71 3.01
N LEU A 366 8.92 27.47 2.32
CA LEU A 366 10.22 27.24 2.96
C LEU A 366 10.70 28.48 3.76
N THR A 367 10.44 29.68 3.23
CA THR A 367 10.80 30.95 3.89
C THR A 367 9.75 31.46 4.88
N GLY A 368 8.65 30.71 5.09
CA GLY A 368 7.60 31.05 6.05
C GLY A 368 6.64 32.17 5.61
N GLN A 369 6.65 32.56 4.33
CA GLN A 369 5.70 33.52 3.76
C GLN A 369 4.31 32.91 3.54
N GLU A 370 4.23 31.60 3.37
CA GLU A 370 2.99 30.82 3.30
C GLU A 370 3.00 29.80 4.43
N LYS A 371 2.09 29.95 5.40
CA LYS A 371 1.90 28.97 6.47
C LYS A 371 1.13 27.79 5.93
N VAL A 372 1.65 26.59 6.16
CA VAL A 372 1.01 25.34 5.79
C VAL A 372 0.85 24.55 7.08
N LYS A 373 -0.36 24.06 7.34
CA LYS A 373 -0.54 22.99 8.32
C LYS A 373 0.12 21.76 7.70
N LEU A 374 0.90 20.99 8.44
CA LEU A 374 1.45 19.72 7.95
C LEU A 374 0.34 18.67 8.15
N PRO A 375 -0.53 18.36 7.16
CA PRO A 375 -1.41 17.20 7.26
C PRO A 375 -0.56 15.93 7.08
N GLU A 376 -1.12 14.77 7.44
CA GLU A 376 -0.63 13.50 6.90
C GLU A 376 -0.70 13.56 5.37
N VAL A 377 0.46 13.66 4.72
CA VAL A 377 0.56 13.64 3.26
C VAL A 377 0.63 12.19 2.82
N LEU A 378 -0.47 11.67 2.25
CA LEU A 378 -0.52 10.31 1.70
C LEU A 378 0.25 10.16 0.37
N GLY A 379 0.75 11.26 -0.19
CA GLY A 379 1.51 11.33 -1.44
C GLY A 379 1.48 12.73 -2.04
N TYR A 380 2.31 12.97 -3.05
CA TYR A 380 2.41 14.27 -3.72
C TYR A 380 2.40 14.13 -5.24
N THR A 381 2.12 15.25 -5.92
CA THR A 381 2.36 15.40 -7.37
C THR A 381 3.39 16.51 -7.61
N LEU A 382 4.17 16.43 -8.69
CA LEU A 382 5.18 17.42 -9.01
C LEU A 382 4.56 18.83 -9.14
N GLY A 383 5.15 19.81 -8.45
CA GLY A 383 4.70 21.20 -8.41
C GLY A 383 3.56 21.49 -7.42
N SER A 384 3.06 20.48 -6.69
CA SER A 384 2.00 20.62 -5.69
C SER A 384 2.50 21.24 -4.37
N LYS A 385 1.59 21.62 -3.47
CA LYS A 385 2.01 22.05 -2.12
C LYS A 385 2.52 20.87 -1.31
N GLU A 386 1.90 19.72 -1.51
CA GLU A 386 2.19 18.44 -0.89
C GLU A 386 3.64 18.02 -1.16
N GLU A 387 4.16 18.25 -2.37
CA GLU A 387 5.58 18.01 -2.69
C GLU A 387 6.52 18.82 -1.76
N VAL A 388 6.18 20.09 -1.50
CA VAL A 388 6.97 20.95 -0.60
C VAL A 388 6.84 20.51 0.85
N ILE A 389 5.65 20.04 1.27
CA ILE A 389 5.42 19.52 2.61
C ILE A 389 6.25 18.26 2.83
N THR A 390 6.18 17.29 1.92
CA THR A 390 6.98 16.06 1.98
C THR A 390 8.48 16.38 1.94
N TYR A 391 8.92 17.36 1.15
CA TYR A 391 10.30 17.83 1.17
C TYR A 391 10.73 18.37 2.55
N ILE A 392 9.85 19.10 3.24
CA ILE A 392 10.11 19.61 4.59
C ILE A 392 10.13 18.48 5.62
N GLU A 393 9.21 17.51 5.53
CA GLU A 393 9.18 16.31 6.39
C GLU A 393 10.45 15.48 6.24
N MET A 394 11.00 15.38 5.02
CA MET A 394 12.28 14.72 4.73
C MET A 394 13.50 15.58 5.12
N GLY A 395 13.34 16.57 6.01
CA GLY A 395 14.44 17.35 6.56
C GLY A 395 14.89 18.54 5.72
N GLY A 396 14.23 18.84 4.60
CA GLY A 396 14.64 19.88 3.67
C GLY A 396 14.82 21.25 4.34
N LYS A 397 13.88 21.68 5.18
CA LYS A 397 14.01 22.97 5.89
C LYS A 397 15.20 23.01 6.83
N LYS A 398 15.53 21.91 7.52
CA LYS A 398 16.71 21.83 8.39
C LYS A 398 18.00 21.96 7.55
N ALA A 399 18.06 21.32 6.38
CA ALA A 399 19.21 21.41 5.46
C ALA A 399 19.42 22.84 4.91
N TRP A 400 18.36 23.55 4.56
CA TRP A 400 18.49 24.96 4.18
C TRP A 400 18.97 25.82 5.35
N LEU A 401 18.46 25.60 6.56
CA LEU A 401 18.91 26.34 7.74
C LEU A 401 20.37 26.06 8.12
N SER A 402 20.90 24.87 7.83
CA SER A 402 22.30 24.52 8.13
C SER A 402 23.31 25.18 7.18
N VAL A 403 22.86 25.66 6.02
CA VAL A 403 23.71 26.42 5.08
C VAL A 403 23.45 27.91 5.28
N GLU A 404 24.42 28.59 5.89
CA GLU A 404 24.33 30.00 6.26
C GLU A 404 23.97 30.89 5.05
N GLY A 405 22.99 31.78 5.22
CA GLY A 405 22.56 32.72 4.18
C GLY A 405 21.69 32.13 3.05
N SER A 406 21.56 30.80 2.95
CA SER A 406 20.88 30.14 1.82
C SER A 406 19.41 30.53 1.69
N LEU A 407 18.64 30.61 2.79
CA LEU A 407 17.23 31.01 2.76
C LEU A 407 17.05 32.48 2.38
N PHE A 408 17.96 33.36 2.82
CA PHE A 408 17.94 34.77 2.42
C PHE A 408 18.23 34.91 0.93
N TRP A 409 19.24 34.19 0.44
CA TRP A 409 19.56 34.12 -0.97
C TRP A 409 18.39 33.56 -1.79
N LEU A 410 17.77 32.44 -1.37
CA LEU A 410 16.62 31.84 -2.05
C LEU A 410 15.45 32.82 -2.17
N ARG A 411 15.16 33.57 -1.10
CA ARG A 411 14.10 34.58 -1.07
C ARG A 411 14.41 35.80 -1.94
N ASN A 412 15.69 36.11 -2.14
CA ASN A 412 16.12 37.30 -2.83
C ASN A 412 15.69 37.26 -4.30
N LYS A 413 14.97 38.30 -4.75
CA LYS A 413 14.48 38.44 -6.14
C LYS A 413 15.43 39.22 -7.04
N LYS A 414 16.69 39.44 -6.62
CA LYS A 414 17.68 40.14 -7.47
C LYS A 414 17.66 39.49 -8.86
N LYS A 415 17.34 40.33 -9.84
CA LYS A 415 17.26 40.02 -11.26
C LYS A 415 18.66 39.86 -11.83
#